data_AF-A0A525L642-F1
#
_entry.id   AF-A0A525L642-F1
#
_cell.length_a   1.000
_cell.length_b   1.000
_cell.length_c   1.000
_cell.angle_alpha   90.00
_cell.angle_beta   90.00
_cell.angle_gamma   90.00
#
_symmetry.space_group_name_H-M   'P 1'
#
loop_
_entity.id
_entity.type
_entity.pdbx_description
1 polymer ?
#
loop_
_entity_poly.entity_id
_entity_poly.type
_entity_poly.pdbx_seq_one_letter_code
_entity_poly.pdbx_strand_id
1 'polypeptide(L)'
;MRGVGRLILCVVLAYPVLAYPGAAAAQPDAKTRLLTQARAAYYSLNRQGFAGARCQATPDWAMVLGHPRSDPQFKSAFAILDALQFSISVNADGGATIDKKDSGAPRPAQTAASIQQLFAGLDQELTGLFSTWSLFAIKPATPDPTQAVTLTPRPGGYHLSYKDGDAAVDMDTSAQGEISRVDVRSAGFVSNILPRFQHDPTGWILTSYVADYVPANNGPGKTHLTVDITYQTINGMKFPSTVAVDTIYDGASAKNRVAFSDCQLTRK
;
A
#
# COMPACT_ATOMS: atom_id res chain seq x y z
N MET A 1 -12.72 52.18 80.11
CA MET A 1 -13.06 51.93 78.69
C MET A 1 -12.26 50.71 78.24
N ARG A 2 -12.82 49.50 78.25
CA ARG A 2 -13.32 48.76 77.05
C ARG A 2 -12.27 48.75 75.92
N GLY A 3 -11.46 47.70 75.80
CA GLY A 3 -11.65 46.61 74.81
C GLY A 3 -10.57 46.76 73.71
N VAL A 4 -10.07 45.78 72.97
CA VAL A 4 -10.41 44.38 72.70
C VAL A 4 -9.11 43.72 72.20
N GLY A 5 -8.76 42.54 72.72
CA GLY A 5 -7.66 41.71 72.20
C GLY A 5 -8.05 41.04 70.88
N ARG A 6 -7.11 41.00 69.92
CA ARG A 6 -7.25 40.22 68.69
C ARG A 6 -6.41 38.94 68.80
N LEU A 7 -7.10 37.84 69.06
CA LEU A 7 -6.60 36.48 68.93
C LEU A 7 -6.45 36.18 67.43
N ILE A 8 -5.23 35.88 66.97
CA ILE A 8 -4.99 35.39 65.61
C ILE A 8 -5.13 33.86 65.66
N LEU A 9 -6.23 33.36 65.10
CA LEU A 9 -6.55 31.94 64.99
C LEU A 9 -5.88 31.39 63.72
N CYS A 10 -4.76 30.67 63.88
CA CYS A 10 -4.16 29.87 62.81
C CYS A 10 -5.05 28.66 62.51
N VAL A 11 -5.84 28.75 61.44
CA VAL A 11 -6.58 27.61 60.89
C VAL A 11 -5.59 26.74 60.10
N VAL A 12 -5.16 25.64 60.69
CA VAL A 12 -4.42 24.57 59.99
C VAL A 12 -5.46 23.78 59.18
N LEU A 13 -5.57 24.11 57.89
CA LEU A 13 -6.33 23.32 56.92
C LEU A 13 -5.59 22.00 56.66
N ALA A 14 -6.01 20.94 57.36
CA ALA A 14 -5.62 19.57 57.06
C ALA A 14 -6.26 19.16 55.71
N TYR A 15 -5.50 19.29 54.62
CA TYR A 15 -5.88 18.72 53.33
C TYR A 15 -5.77 17.19 53.42
N PRO A 16 -6.86 16.42 53.21
CA PRO A 16 -6.75 14.99 53.04
C PRO A 16 -6.00 14.73 51.74
N VAL A 17 -4.80 14.15 51.85
CA VAL A 17 -4.10 13.55 50.71
C VAL A 17 -4.93 12.35 50.29
N LEU A 18 -5.84 12.56 49.32
CA LEU A 18 -6.51 11.49 48.60
C LEU A 18 -5.44 10.75 47.80
N ALA A 19 -4.94 9.65 48.38
CA ALA A 19 -4.15 8.68 47.66
C ALA A 19 -5.02 8.07 46.56
N TYR A 20 -4.95 8.64 45.36
CA TYR A 20 -5.50 8.00 44.17
C TYR A 20 -4.75 6.67 44.02
N PRO A 21 -5.44 5.51 44.07
CA PRO A 21 -4.83 4.28 43.62
C PRO A 21 -4.52 4.47 42.14
N GLY A 22 -3.25 4.76 41.84
CA GLY A 22 -2.75 4.76 40.49
C GLY A 22 -2.95 3.35 39.96
N ALA A 23 -3.98 3.16 39.13
CA ALA A 23 -4.12 1.95 38.36
C ALA A 23 -2.86 1.85 37.50
N ALA A 24 -1.93 0.98 37.92
CA ALA A 24 -0.75 0.66 37.13
C ALA A 24 -1.28 0.09 35.82
N ALA A 25 -1.24 0.88 34.75
CA ALA A 25 -1.59 0.41 33.42
C ALA A 25 -0.69 -0.79 33.14
N ALA A 26 -1.29 -1.97 32.97
CA ALA A 26 -0.56 -3.19 32.66
C ALA A 26 0.29 -2.92 31.41
N GLN A 27 1.60 -3.12 31.50
CA GLN A 27 2.46 -2.95 30.34
C GLN A 27 2.01 -3.93 29.25
N PRO A 28 1.90 -3.49 27.99
CA PRO A 28 1.53 -4.38 26.91
C PRO A 28 2.55 -5.53 26.82
N ASP A 29 2.06 -6.73 26.54
CA ASP A 29 2.93 -7.89 26.37
C ASP A 29 3.92 -7.68 25.19
N ALA A 30 4.94 -8.55 25.11
CA ALA A 30 5.99 -8.42 24.12
C ALA A 30 5.48 -8.44 22.66
N LYS A 31 4.45 -9.26 22.36
CA LYS A 31 3.85 -9.32 21.02
C LYS A 31 3.12 -8.01 20.73
N THR A 32 2.28 -7.54 21.64
CA THR A 32 1.53 -6.29 21.48
C THR A 32 2.48 -5.11 21.23
N ARG A 33 3.59 -5.03 21.97
CA ARG A 33 4.62 -4.01 21.74
C ARG A 33 5.29 -4.13 20.37
N LEU A 34 5.73 -5.33 19.99
CA LEU A 34 6.37 -5.58 18.69
C LEU A 34 5.46 -5.18 17.52
N LEU A 35 4.21 -5.65 17.52
CA LEU A 35 3.25 -5.35 16.46
C LEU A 35 2.94 -3.85 16.39
N THR A 36 2.78 -3.19 17.54
CA THR A 36 2.54 -1.74 17.60
C THR A 36 3.74 -0.96 17.04
N GLN A 37 4.96 -1.34 17.43
CA GLN A 37 6.18 -0.70 16.94
C GLN A 37 6.35 -0.91 15.43
N ALA A 38 6.18 -2.14 14.95
CA ALA A 38 6.29 -2.46 13.53
C ALA A 38 5.28 -1.64 12.71
N ARG A 39 4.00 -1.57 13.12
CA ARG A 39 2.96 -0.74 12.47
C ARG A 39 3.34 0.73 12.39
N ALA A 40 3.96 1.26 13.44
CA ALA A 40 4.37 2.66 13.50
C ALA A 40 5.60 2.98 12.63
N ALA A 41 6.43 1.99 12.33
CA ALA A 41 7.68 2.16 11.59
C ALA A 41 7.48 2.36 10.07
N TYR A 42 6.38 1.87 9.49
CA TYR A 42 6.07 2.06 8.07
C TYR A 42 5.45 3.41 7.79
N TYR A 43 5.79 4.01 6.66
CA TYR A 43 5.05 5.11 6.07
C TYR A 43 3.55 4.79 5.98
N SER A 44 2.68 5.76 6.27
CA SER A 44 1.23 5.57 6.15
C SER A 44 0.52 6.86 5.75
N LEU A 45 -0.15 6.81 4.60
CA LEU A 45 -1.05 7.84 4.11
C LEU A 45 -2.22 8.08 5.07
N ASN A 46 -2.76 7.02 5.68
CA ASN A 46 -3.87 7.15 6.64
C ASN A 46 -3.48 7.99 7.86
N ARG A 47 -2.25 7.85 8.38
CA ARG A 47 -1.75 8.70 9.47
C ARG A 47 -1.53 10.16 9.04
N GLN A 48 -1.44 10.41 7.75
CA GLN A 48 -1.41 11.75 7.17
C GLN A 48 -2.80 12.28 6.79
N GLY A 49 -3.87 11.58 7.17
CA GLY A 49 -5.25 12.01 6.92
C GLY A 49 -5.71 11.79 5.48
N PHE A 50 -5.06 10.91 4.71
CA PHE A 50 -5.49 10.58 3.35
C PHE A 50 -6.96 10.14 3.28
N ALA A 51 -7.69 10.71 2.33
CA ALA A 51 -9.08 10.36 2.02
C ALA A 51 -9.25 9.79 0.61
N GLY A 52 -8.30 10.06 -0.29
CA GLY A 52 -8.29 9.54 -1.64
C GLY A 52 -7.30 10.26 -2.54
N ALA A 53 -7.11 9.72 -3.74
CA ALA A 53 -6.31 10.31 -4.80
C ALA A 53 -7.05 10.17 -6.14
N ARG A 54 -6.84 11.15 -7.02
CA ARG A 54 -7.13 11.01 -8.46
C ARG A 54 -5.92 11.47 -9.26
N CYS A 55 -5.48 10.68 -10.23
CA CYS A 55 -4.34 11.01 -11.09
C CYS A 55 -4.64 10.65 -12.54
N GLN A 56 -3.95 11.29 -13.48
CA GLN A 56 -3.79 10.77 -14.83
C GLN A 56 -2.75 9.65 -14.82
N ALA A 57 -3.03 8.56 -15.54
CA ALA A 57 -2.12 7.44 -15.71
C ALA A 57 -1.70 7.37 -17.19
N THR A 58 -0.40 7.45 -17.44
CA THR A 58 0.17 7.46 -18.80
C THR A 58 1.09 6.26 -18.98
N PRO A 59 0.66 5.22 -19.71
CA PRO A 59 1.52 4.10 -20.05
C PRO A 59 2.65 4.50 -21.01
N ASP A 60 3.82 3.89 -20.85
CA ASP A 60 4.93 3.97 -21.78
C ASP A 60 4.66 3.01 -22.95
N TRP A 61 3.93 3.51 -23.95
CA TRP A 61 3.57 2.71 -25.12
C TRP A 61 4.76 2.16 -25.90
N ALA A 62 5.91 2.85 -25.86
CA ALA A 62 7.11 2.35 -26.53
C ALA A 62 7.63 1.10 -25.84
N MET A 63 7.62 1.08 -24.50
CA MET A 63 7.96 -0.09 -23.71
C MET A 63 6.96 -1.23 -23.93
N VAL A 64 5.66 -0.93 -23.90
CA VAL A 64 4.59 -1.94 -24.08
C VAL A 64 4.68 -2.61 -25.45
N LEU A 65 4.92 -1.83 -26.52
CA LEU A 65 5.07 -2.36 -27.86
C LEU A 65 6.46 -2.98 -28.10
N GLY A 66 7.47 -2.64 -27.32
CA GLY A 66 8.85 -3.05 -27.57
C GLY A 66 9.50 -2.35 -28.76
N HIS A 67 8.92 -1.24 -29.23
CA HIS A 67 9.38 -0.47 -30.39
C HIS A 67 9.54 1.01 -30.04
N PRO A 68 10.57 1.71 -30.57
CA PRO A 68 10.71 3.13 -30.35
C PRO A 68 9.63 3.91 -31.11
N ARG A 69 9.21 5.06 -30.56
CA ARG A 69 8.20 5.93 -31.21
C ARG A 69 8.60 6.44 -32.59
N SER A 70 9.90 6.44 -32.89
CA SER A 70 10.44 6.82 -34.20
C SER A 70 10.29 5.74 -35.27
N ASP A 71 9.88 4.52 -34.90
CA ASP A 71 9.67 3.42 -35.86
C ASP A 71 8.47 3.73 -36.78
N PRO A 72 8.69 3.92 -38.10
CA PRO A 72 7.61 4.28 -39.01
C PRO A 72 6.55 3.18 -39.14
N GLN A 73 6.89 1.91 -38.89
CA GLN A 73 5.94 0.79 -38.97
C GLN A 73 4.86 0.88 -37.88
N PHE A 74 5.18 1.49 -36.74
CA PHE A 74 4.30 1.61 -35.58
C PHE A 74 3.65 2.99 -35.44
N LYS A 75 3.86 3.90 -36.40
CA LYS A 75 3.31 5.26 -36.33
C LYS A 75 1.79 5.29 -36.15
N SER A 76 1.06 4.42 -36.85
CA SER A 76 -0.40 4.31 -36.71
C SER A 76 -0.81 3.71 -35.36
N ALA A 77 -0.06 2.72 -34.86
CA ALA A 77 -0.30 2.12 -33.55
C ALA A 77 -0.11 3.16 -32.43
N PHE A 78 0.99 3.93 -32.46
CA PHE A 78 1.20 5.01 -31.49
C PHE A 78 0.12 6.08 -31.56
N ALA A 79 -0.32 6.49 -32.75
CA ALA A 79 -1.42 7.45 -32.88
C ALA A 79 -2.73 6.94 -32.28
N ILE A 80 -3.00 5.63 -32.35
CA ILE A 80 -4.16 5.02 -31.70
C ILE A 80 -3.99 5.04 -30.17
N LEU A 81 -2.83 4.61 -29.67
CA LEU A 81 -2.53 4.51 -28.25
C LEU A 81 -2.50 5.88 -27.55
N ASP A 82 -2.01 6.93 -28.22
CA ASP A 82 -2.01 8.29 -27.68
C ASP A 82 -3.41 8.89 -27.55
N ALA A 83 -4.40 8.36 -28.28
CA ALA A 83 -5.80 8.77 -28.16
C ALA A 83 -6.48 8.14 -26.93
N LEU A 84 -5.83 7.18 -26.26
CA LEU A 84 -6.32 6.50 -25.07
C LEU A 84 -5.91 7.30 -23.83
N GLN A 85 -6.86 7.52 -22.93
CA GLN A 85 -6.68 8.27 -21.69
C GLN A 85 -7.12 7.41 -20.52
N PHE A 86 -6.33 7.46 -19.44
CA PHE A 86 -6.59 6.71 -18.23
C PHE A 86 -6.51 7.65 -17.04
N SER A 87 -7.51 7.59 -16.17
CA SER A 87 -7.46 8.25 -14.87
C SER A 87 -7.68 7.22 -13.77
N ILE A 88 -6.81 7.22 -12.77
CA ILE A 88 -6.96 6.37 -11.61
C ILE A 88 -7.60 7.15 -10.46
N SER A 89 -8.51 6.50 -9.75
CA SER A 89 -8.99 6.97 -8.45
C SER A 89 -8.71 5.93 -7.38
N VAL A 90 -8.06 6.34 -6.29
CA VAL A 90 -7.76 5.49 -5.13
C VAL A 90 -8.55 6.04 -3.94
N ASN A 91 -9.32 5.20 -3.26
CA ASN A 91 -10.10 5.60 -2.08
C ASN A 91 -9.28 5.48 -0.78
N ALA A 92 -9.86 5.92 0.35
CA ALA A 92 -9.22 5.90 1.66
C ALA A 92 -8.79 4.49 2.14
N ASP A 93 -9.40 3.43 1.62
CA ASP A 93 -9.07 2.04 1.93
C ASP A 93 -8.05 1.43 0.96
N GLY A 94 -7.59 2.21 -0.01
CA GLY A 94 -6.65 1.78 -1.05
C GLY A 94 -7.28 1.04 -2.23
N GLY A 95 -8.61 0.95 -2.28
CA GLY A 95 -9.31 0.44 -3.46
C GLY A 95 -9.12 1.39 -4.64
N ALA A 96 -8.72 0.84 -5.79
CA ALA A 96 -8.45 1.58 -7.00
C ALA A 96 -9.53 1.31 -8.08
N THR A 97 -9.81 2.33 -8.88
CA THR A 97 -10.68 2.25 -10.07
C THR A 97 -10.02 3.01 -11.21
N ILE A 98 -10.20 2.54 -12.44
CA ILE A 98 -9.61 3.14 -13.64
C ILE A 98 -10.71 3.62 -14.58
N ASP A 99 -10.80 4.93 -14.77
CA ASP A 99 -11.59 5.54 -15.83
C ASP A 99 -10.80 5.48 -17.13
N LYS A 100 -11.46 5.08 -18.23
CA LYS A 100 -10.84 4.86 -19.53
C LYS A 100 -11.61 5.62 -20.59
N LYS A 101 -10.90 6.31 -21.46
CA LYS A 101 -11.50 7.04 -22.56
C LYS A 101 -10.69 6.83 -23.82
N ASP A 102 -11.39 6.62 -24.92
CA ASP A 102 -10.84 6.62 -26.27
C ASP A 102 -11.37 7.85 -26.99
N SER A 103 -10.46 8.78 -27.29
CA SER A 103 -10.79 10.03 -27.99
C SER A 103 -10.58 9.94 -29.52
N GLY A 104 -10.22 8.75 -30.02
CA GLY A 104 -10.01 8.54 -31.44
C GLY A 104 -11.30 8.50 -32.26
N ALA A 105 -11.14 8.67 -33.58
CA ALA A 105 -12.22 8.42 -34.52
C ALA A 105 -12.66 6.95 -34.47
N PRO A 106 -13.92 6.63 -34.87
CA PRO A 106 -14.37 5.25 -34.99
C PRO A 106 -13.39 4.40 -35.81
N ARG A 107 -13.05 3.22 -35.28
CA ARG A 107 -12.08 2.29 -35.89
C ARG A 107 -12.78 0.99 -36.28
N PRO A 108 -12.19 0.18 -37.19
CA PRO A 108 -12.70 -1.15 -37.51
C PRO A 108 -12.90 -2.02 -36.26
N ALA A 109 -13.87 -2.94 -36.32
CA ALA A 109 -14.28 -3.74 -35.17
C ALA A 109 -13.12 -4.49 -34.50
N GLN A 110 -12.17 -5.00 -35.30
CA GLN A 110 -10.99 -5.70 -34.78
C GLN A 110 -10.11 -4.78 -33.94
N THR A 111 -9.81 -3.57 -34.41
CA THR A 111 -9.02 -2.58 -33.66
C THR A 111 -9.74 -2.14 -32.39
N ALA A 112 -11.05 -1.92 -32.48
CA ALA A 112 -11.86 -1.58 -31.31
C ALA A 112 -11.82 -2.70 -30.26
N ALA A 113 -11.91 -3.97 -30.68
CA ALA A 113 -11.80 -5.12 -29.77
C ALA A 113 -10.41 -5.21 -29.10
N SER A 114 -9.32 -4.98 -29.84
CA SER A 114 -7.97 -4.94 -29.27
C SER A 114 -7.79 -3.81 -28.24
N ILE A 115 -8.41 -2.65 -28.46
CA ILE A 115 -8.41 -1.56 -27.47
C ILE A 115 -9.16 -1.98 -26.19
N GLN A 116 -10.29 -2.68 -26.31
CA GLN A 116 -11.00 -3.20 -25.13
C GLN A 116 -10.17 -4.21 -24.34
N GLN A 117 -9.41 -5.07 -25.03
CA GLN A 117 -8.48 -6.00 -24.36
C GLN A 117 -7.35 -5.25 -23.64
N LEU A 118 -6.78 -4.22 -24.27
CA LEU A 118 -5.78 -3.36 -23.64
C LEU A 118 -6.34 -2.67 -22.39
N PHE A 119 -7.57 -2.15 -22.48
CA PHE A 119 -8.29 -1.57 -21.35
C PHE A 119 -8.54 -2.55 -20.22
N ALA A 120 -8.84 -3.82 -20.52
CA ALA A 120 -9.01 -4.85 -19.49
C ALA A 120 -7.66 -5.19 -18.82
N GLY A 121 -6.60 -5.35 -19.62
CA GLY A 121 -5.26 -5.65 -19.12
C GLY A 121 -4.71 -4.57 -18.20
N LEU A 122 -4.76 -3.30 -18.62
CA LEU A 122 -4.26 -2.19 -17.82
C LEU A 122 -5.07 -1.98 -16.53
N ASP A 123 -6.37 -2.27 -16.56
CA ASP A 123 -7.24 -2.23 -15.38
C ASP A 123 -6.82 -3.26 -14.34
N GLN A 124 -6.65 -4.51 -14.76
CA GLN A 124 -6.20 -5.58 -13.89
C GLN A 124 -4.81 -5.29 -13.33
N GLU A 125 -3.89 -4.80 -14.17
CA GLU A 125 -2.52 -4.45 -13.75
C GLU A 125 -2.53 -3.34 -12.69
N LEU A 126 -3.22 -2.22 -12.95
CA LEU A 126 -3.22 -1.08 -12.05
C LEU A 126 -4.04 -1.36 -10.77
N THR A 127 -5.19 -2.02 -10.87
CA THR A 127 -5.97 -2.39 -9.68
C THR A 127 -5.21 -3.39 -8.80
N GLY A 128 -4.54 -4.38 -9.40
CA GLY A 128 -3.68 -5.34 -8.69
C GLY A 128 -2.48 -4.65 -8.03
N LEU A 129 -1.79 -3.76 -8.75
CA LEU A 129 -0.70 -2.94 -8.21
C LEU A 129 -1.15 -2.15 -6.98
N PHE A 130 -2.24 -1.39 -7.07
CA PHE A 130 -2.70 -0.55 -5.97
C PHE A 130 -3.26 -1.38 -4.81
N SER A 131 -3.84 -2.56 -5.08
CA SER A 131 -4.20 -3.52 -4.04
C SER A 131 -2.98 -3.88 -3.19
N THR A 132 -1.88 -4.33 -3.80
CA THR A 132 -0.65 -4.70 -3.09
C THR A 132 0.03 -3.50 -2.44
N TRP A 133 0.20 -2.39 -3.17
CA TRP A 133 0.82 -1.17 -2.64
C TRP A 133 0.06 -0.62 -1.42
N SER A 134 -1.28 -0.68 -1.43
CA SER A 134 -2.10 -0.18 -0.33
C SER A 134 -1.87 -0.90 0.99
N LEU A 135 -1.43 -2.17 0.97
CA LEU A 135 -1.07 -2.95 2.15
C LEU A 135 0.12 -2.37 2.92
N PHE A 136 0.93 -1.53 2.27
CA PHE A 136 2.12 -0.95 2.87
C PHE A 136 2.01 0.57 3.00
N ALA A 137 1.28 1.23 2.11
CA ALA A 137 1.18 2.69 2.09
C ALA A 137 -0.06 3.24 2.78
N ILE A 138 -1.16 2.48 2.87
CA ILE A 138 -2.45 2.96 3.39
C ILE A 138 -2.83 2.17 4.63
N LYS A 139 -2.96 0.85 4.48
CA LYS A 139 -3.22 -0.10 5.55
C LYS A 139 -1.88 -0.62 6.09
N PRO A 140 -1.76 -0.94 7.38
CA PRO A 140 -0.56 -1.62 7.86
C PRO A 140 -0.62 -3.11 7.48
N ALA A 141 0.39 -3.63 6.77
CA ALA A 141 0.48 -5.04 6.39
C ALA A 141 0.63 -5.97 7.60
N THR A 142 1.24 -5.48 8.68
CA THR A 142 1.35 -6.19 9.95
C THR A 142 -0.02 -6.33 10.62
N PRO A 143 -0.35 -7.47 11.26
CA PRO A 143 -1.66 -7.69 11.87
C PRO A 143 -1.96 -6.70 13.01
N ASP A 144 -3.24 -6.58 13.36
CA ASP A 144 -3.63 -5.76 14.52
C ASP A 144 -3.07 -6.38 15.81
N PRO A 145 -2.56 -5.58 16.78
CA PRO A 145 -2.07 -6.12 18.05
C PRO A 145 -3.10 -6.97 18.81
N THR A 146 -4.40 -6.70 18.65
CA THR A 146 -5.48 -7.48 19.29
C THR A 146 -5.83 -8.76 18.55
N GLN A 147 -5.30 -8.97 17.33
CA GLN A 147 -5.59 -10.14 16.51
C GLN A 147 -4.90 -11.39 17.08
N ALA A 148 -5.54 -12.54 16.91
CA ALA A 148 -4.91 -13.84 17.15
C ALA A 148 -3.78 -14.05 16.14
N VAL A 149 -2.54 -14.00 16.63
CA VAL A 149 -1.30 -14.11 15.83
C VAL A 149 -0.35 -14.98 16.63
N THR A 150 0.20 -15.99 15.98
CA THR A 150 1.32 -16.77 16.49
C THR A 150 2.61 -16.05 16.12
N LEU A 151 3.39 -15.68 17.13
CA LEU A 151 4.70 -15.04 16.96
C LEU A 151 5.80 -16.03 17.34
N THR A 152 6.60 -16.43 16.36
CA THR A 152 7.72 -17.37 16.55
C THR A 152 9.04 -16.64 16.31
N PRO A 153 9.91 -16.50 17.33
CA PRO A 153 11.25 -15.93 17.15
C PRO A 153 12.07 -16.73 16.13
N ARG A 154 12.91 -16.05 15.35
CA ARG A 154 13.87 -16.64 14.42
C ARG A 154 15.21 -15.89 14.48
N PRO A 155 16.32 -16.47 13.99
CA PRO A 155 17.56 -15.72 13.83
C PRO A 155 17.32 -14.45 13.01
N GLY A 156 17.60 -13.28 13.59
CA GLY A 156 17.44 -11.98 12.92
C GLY A 156 16.04 -11.35 12.96
N GLY A 157 15.03 -12.00 13.55
CA GLY A 157 13.69 -11.41 13.65
C GLY A 157 12.58 -12.37 14.06
N TYR A 158 11.42 -12.25 13.41
CA TYR A 158 10.21 -12.97 13.80
C TYR A 158 9.45 -13.51 12.60
N HIS A 159 8.82 -14.65 12.81
CA HIS A 159 7.80 -15.20 11.95
C HIS A 159 6.43 -15.03 12.58
N LEU A 160 5.50 -14.46 11.84
CA LEU A 160 4.12 -14.23 12.23
C LEU A 160 3.22 -15.13 11.39
N SER A 161 2.28 -15.82 12.03
CA SER A 161 1.25 -16.60 11.35
C SER A 161 -0.13 -16.23 11.89
N TYR A 162 -1.06 -15.91 10.99
CA TYR A 162 -2.40 -15.44 11.35
C TYR A 162 -3.43 -15.68 10.24
N LYS A 163 -4.70 -15.39 10.55
CA LYS A 163 -5.82 -15.42 9.59
C LYS A 163 -6.29 -14.02 9.25
N ASP A 164 -6.44 -13.73 7.97
CA ASP A 164 -7.14 -12.54 7.47
C ASP A 164 -8.37 -13.00 6.66
N GLY A 165 -9.54 -12.88 7.28
CA GLY A 165 -10.74 -13.61 6.84
C GLY A 165 -10.44 -15.12 6.76
N ASP A 166 -10.72 -15.71 5.59
CA ASP A 166 -10.46 -17.14 5.33
C ASP A 166 -9.01 -17.43 4.94
N ALA A 167 -8.25 -16.41 4.55
CA ALA A 167 -6.87 -16.57 4.09
C ALA A 167 -5.92 -16.83 5.27
N ALA A 168 -5.01 -17.78 5.09
CA ALA A 168 -3.85 -17.95 5.98
C ALA A 168 -2.71 -17.04 5.50
N VAL A 169 -2.14 -16.28 6.42
CA VAL A 169 -1.04 -15.37 6.17
C VAL A 169 0.16 -15.77 7.02
N ASP A 170 1.30 -15.95 6.37
CA ASP A 170 2.60 -16.11 7.02
C ASP A 170 3.48 -14.92 6.63
N MET A 171 4.14 -14.30 7.60
CA MET A 171 4.93 -13.10 7.39
C MET A 171 6.26 -13.20 8.13
N ASP A 172 7.36 -12.95 7.43
CA ASP A 172 8.69 -12.87 8.02
C ASP A 172 9.09 -11.40 8.18
N THR A 173 9.67 -11.08 9.34
CA THR A 173 10.12 -9.73 9.70
C THR A 173 11.51 -9.75 10.31
N SER A 174 12.24 -8.63 10.19
CA SER A 174 13.46 -8.37 10.96
C SER A 174 13.15 -8.13 12.45
N ALA A 175 14.20 -8.06 13.28
CA ALA A 175 14.06 -7.71 14.69
C ALA A 175 13.44 -6.32 14.92
N GLN A 176 13.56 -5.42 13.93
CA GLN A 176 12.96 -4.09 13.95
C GLN A 176 11.53 -4.08 13.39
N GLY A 177 11.03 -5.20 12.86
CA GLY A 177 9.70 -5.31 12.26
C GLY A 177 9.65 -4.98 10.76
N GLU A 178 10.79 -4.89 10.09
CA GLU A 178 10.84 -4.74 8.63
C GLU A 178 10.41 -6.05 7.97
N ILE A 179 9.38 -6.02 7.11
CA ILE A 179 8.79 -7.18 6.45
C ILE A 179 9.72 -7.58 5.32
N SER A 180 10.13 -8.84 5.29
CA SER A 180 10.95 -9.40 4.22
C SER A 180 10.19 -10.37 3.32
N ARG A 181 9.07 -10.92 3.82
CA ARG A 181 8.22 -11.86 3.09
C ARG A 181 6.79 -11.84 3.59
N VAL A 182 5.85 -11.98 2.68
CA VAL A 182 4.44 -12.25 2.96
C VAL A 182 3.95 -13.39 2.08
N ASP A 183 3.51 -14.48 2.69
CA ASP A 183 2.82 -15.57 2.00
C ASP A 183 1.34 -15.51 2.33
N VAL A 184 0.49 -15.66 1.31
CA VAL A 184 -0.97 -15.75 1.49
C VAL A 184 -1.44 -17.04 0.85
N ARG A 185 -2.27 -17.80 1.57
CA ARG A 185 -2.96 -18.99 1.05
C ARG A 185 -4.46 -18.81 1.26
N SER A 186 -5.19 -18.75 0.15
CA SER A 186 -6.65 -18.66 0.12
C SER A 186 -7.25 -19.79 -0.71
N ALA A 187 -8.57 -19.88 -0.78
CA ALA A 187 -9.26 -20.84 -1.64
C ALA A 187 -9.06 -20.55 -3.15
N GLY A 188 -8.81 -19.29 -3.52
CA GLY A 188 -8.65 -18.87 -4.92
C GLY A 188 -7.21 -18.92 -5.41
N PHE A 189 -6.25 -18.55 -4.56
CA PHE A 189 -4.86 -18.43 -4.94
C PHE A 189 -3.90 -18.59 -3.75
N VAL A 190 -2.65 -18.85 -4.10
CA VAL A 190 -1.47 -18.73 -3.23
C VAL A 190 -0.60 -17.61 -3.77
N SER A 191 -0.06 -16.78 -2.89
CA SER A 191 0.93 -15.77 -3.26
C SER A 191 2.13 -15.76 -2.34
N ASN A 192 3.28 -15.37 -2.90
CA ASN A 192 4.49 -15.01 -2.17
C ASN A 192 4.88 -13.59 -2.59
N ILE A 193 5.12 -12.69 -1.63
CA ILE A 193 5.52 -11.31 -1.88
C ILE A 193 6.81 -11.03 -1.10
N LEU A 194 7.80 -10.49 -1.80
CA LEU A 194 9.10 -10.08 -1.28
C LEU A 194 9.24 -8.57 -1.44
N PRO A 195 8.74 -7.76 -0.48
CA PRO A 195 8.84 -6.31 -0.55
C PRO A 195 10.26 -5.84 -0.26
N ARG A 196 10.62 -4.69 -0.82
CA ARG A 196 11.80 -3.91 -0.43
C ARG A 196 11.39 -2.50 -0.06
N PHE A 197 11.93 -2.04 1.05
CA PHE A 197 11.65 -0.73 1.59
C PHE A 197 12.86 0.19 1.49
N GLN A 198 12.59 1.48 1.42
CA GLN A 198 13.57 2.52 1.69
C GLN A 198 13.16 3.22 2.98
N HIS A 199 14.12 3.55 3.83
CA HIS A 199 13.86 4.38 5.00
C HIS A 199 13.86 5.86 4.62
N ASP A 200 12.86 6.60 5.09
CA ASP A 200 12.83 8.06 5.06
C ASP A 200 12.40 8.63 6.42
N PRO A 201 12.40 9.97 6.63
CA PRO A 201 12.00 10.55 7.90
C PRO A 201 10.54 10.27 8.33
N THR A 202 9.69 9.76 7.44
CA THR A 202 8.28 9.42 7.68
C THR A 202 8.03 7.93 7.86
N GLY A 203 9.07 7.09 7.70
CA GLY A 203 9.06 5.65 7.94
C GLY A 203 9.62 4.84 6.78
N TRP A 204 9.44 3.52 6.83
CA TRP A 204 9.72 2.64 5.69
C TRP A 204 8.67 2.80 4.60
N ILE A 205 9.13 3.13 3.39
CA ILE A 205 8.29 3.25 2.20
C ILE A 205 8.60 2.13 1.22
N LEU A 206 7.57 1.48 0.68
CA LEU A 206 7.73 0.40 -0.29
C LEU A 206 8.27 0.96 -1.60
N THR A 207 9.47 0.57 -2.03
CA THR A 207 10.05 1.04 -3.31
C THR A 207 10.03 -0.01 -4.39
N SER A 208 9.90 -1.28 -4.04
CA SER A 208 9.77 -2.37 -5.01
C SER A 208 9.27 -3.64 -4.35
N TYR A 209 8.80 -4.59 -5.14
CA TYR A 209 8.54 -5.94 -4.67
C TYR A 209 8.67 -6.94 -5.81
N VAL A 210 9.00 -8.18 -5.44
CA VAL A 210 8.79 -9.35 -6.31
C VAL A 210 7.59 -10.10 -5.77
N ALA A 211 6.72 -10.59 -6.65
CA ALA A 211 5.58 -11.38 -6.23
C ALA A 211 5.28 -12.53 -7.19
N ASP A 212 4.96 -13.68 -6.63
CA ASP A 212 4.42 -14.82 -7.36
C ASP A 212 2.97 -15.03 -6.95
N TYR A 213 2.08 -15.19 -7.93
CA TYR A 213 0.68 -15.54 -7.75
C TYR A 213 0.38 -16.82 -8.52
N VAL A 214 -0.15 -17.80 -7.81
CA VAL A 214 -0.48 -19.12 -8.35
C VAL A 214 -1.94 -19.43 -8.01
N PRO A 215 -2.79 -19.78 -8.99
CA PRO A 215 -4.13 -20.29 -8.73
C PRO A 215 -4.09 -21.46 -7.75
N ALA A 216 -5.04 -21.56 -6.82
CA ALA A 216 -5.01 -22.59 -5.78
C ALA A 216 -5.07 -24.03 -6.34
N ASN A 217 -5.69 -24.20 -7.52
CA ASN A 217 -5.73 -25.46 -8.26
C ASN A 217 -4.46 -25.76 -9.07
N ASN A 218 -3.44 -24.89 -9.00
CA ASN A 218 -2.20 -24.95 -9.76
C ASN A 218 -2.39 -24.96 -11.30
N GLY A 219 -3.52 -24.42 -11.77
CA GLY A 219 -3.87 -24.28 -13.18
C GLY A 219 -3.18 -23.10 -13.89
N PRO A 220 -3.66 -22.72 -15.10
CA PRO A 220 -3.18 -21.54 -15.81
C PRO A 220 -3.53 -20.25 -15.05
N GLY A 221 -2.75 -19.20 -15.25
CA GLY A 221 -2.84 -17.93 -14.53
C GLY A 221 -1.68 -17.69 -13.56
N LYS A 222 -0.55 -18.39 -13.73
CA LYS A 222 0.65 -18.18 -12.91
C LYS A 222 1.29 -16.86 -13.31
N THR A 223 1.47 -15.99 -12.34
CA THR A 223 1.99 -14.66 -12.56
C THR A 223 3.21 -14.42 -11.68
N HIS A 224 4.34 -14.08 -12.29
CA HIS A 224 5.51 -13.54 -11.61
C HIS A 224 5.60 -12.04 -11.92
N LEU A 225 5.73 -11.21 -10.90
CA LEU A 225 5.82 -9.77 -11.00
C LEU A 225 7.13 -9.28 -10.39
N THR A 226 7.81 -8.39 -11.09
CA THR A 226 8.81 -7.49 -10.51
C THR A 226 8.32 -6.07 -10.68
N VAL A 227 8.19 -5.35 -9.57
CA VAL A 227 7.62 -4.01 -9.54
C VAL A 227 8.60 -3.04 -8.90
N ASP A 228 8.85 -1.90 -9.55
CA ASP A 228 9.60 -0.78 -9.01
C ASP A 228 8.72 0.46 -8.95
N ILE A 229 8.80 1.20 -7.83
CA ILE A 229 7.95 2.33 -7.50
C ILE A 229 8.82 3.53 -7.16
N THR A 230 8.58 4.63 -7.88
CA THR A 230 9.11 5.96 -7.54
C THR A 230 7.99 6.83 -7.01
N TYR A 231 8.33 7.84 -6.21
CA TYR A 231 7.35 8.68 -5.52
C TYR A 231 7.52 10.16 -5.84
N GLN A 232 6.37 10.82 -5.95
CA GLN A 232 6.23 12.28 -5.87
C GLN A 232 5.67 12.68 -4.51
N THR A 233 5.89 13.94 -4.11
CA THR A 233 5.32 14.51 -2.88
C THR A 233 4.25 15.52 -3.26
N ILE A 234 3.01 15.29 -2.80
CA ILE A 234 1.84 16.12 -3.08
C ILE A 234 1.23 16.52 -1.75
N ASN A 235 1.22 17.82 -1.45
CA ASN A 235 0.73 18.35 -0.16
C ASN A 235 1.35 17.61 1.05
N GLY A 236 2.64 17.27 0.98
CA GLY A 236 3.37 16.55 2.04
C GLY A 236 3.18 15.03 2.07
N MET A 237 2.25 14.48 1.29
CA MET A 237 2.02 13.03 1.16
C MET A 237 2.82 12.47 -0.01
N LYS A 238 3.46 11.31 0.19
CA LYS A 238 4.11 10.56 -0.88
C LYS A 238 3.10 9.68 -1.60
N PHE A 239 3.07 9.80 -2.92
CA PHE A 239 2.22 9.01 -3.82
C PHE A 239 3.06 8.53 -5.01
N PRO A 240 2.77 7.37 -5.62
CA PRO A 240 3.50 6.92 -6.79
C PRO A 240 3.59 7.99 -7.89
N SER A 241 4.79 8.24 -8.40
CA SER A 241 5.04 9.06 -9.59
C SER A 241 5.18 8.20 -10.83
N THR A 242 5.89 7.08 -10.70
CA THR A 242 6.06 6.11 -11.78
C THR A 242 6.11 4.72 -11.17
N VAL A 243 5.48 3.78 -11.84
CA VAL A 243 5.62 2.36 -11.56
C VAL A 243 6.10 1.64 -12.81
N ALA A 244 7.13 0.82 -12.66
CA ALA A 244 7.59 -0.11 -13.70
C ALA A 244 7.23 -1.53 -13.27
N VAL A 245 6.69 -2.32 -14.20
CA VAL A 245 6.23 -3.69 -13.98
C VAL A 245 6.82 -4.58 -15.05
N ASP A 246 7.59 -5.57 -14.63
CA ASP A 246 7.96 -6.71 -15.45
C ASP A 246 7.07 -7.89 -15.02
N THR A 247 6.31 -8.46 -15.95
CA THR A 247 5.38 -9.57 -15.70
C THR A 247 5.80 -10.79 -16.51
N ILE A 248 5.72 -11.97 -15.90
CA ILE A 248 5.71 -13.25 -16.60
C ILE A 248 4.38 -13.93 -16.29
N TYR A 249 3.50 -14.03 -17.29
CA TYR A 249 2.19 -14.66 -17.18
C TYR A 249 2.19 -15.96 -17.98
N ASP A 250 2.05 -17.11 -17.30
CA ASP A 250 2.12 -18.45 -17.90
C ASP A 250 3.32 -18.63 -18.85
N GLY A 251 4.46 -18.02 -18.50
CA GLY A 251 5.71 -18.06 -19.27
C GLY A 251 5.89 -16.96 -20.31
N ALA A 252 4.85 -16.17 -20.61
CA ALA A 252 4.94 -15.02 -21.52
C ALA A 252 5.39 -13.76 -20.77
N SER A 253 6.47 -13.12 -21.22
CA SER A 253 6.96 -11.89 -20.61
C SER A 253 6.32 -10.64 -21.20
N ALA A 254 5.93 -9.71 -20.35
CA ALA A 254 5.52 -8.36 -20.72
C ALA A 254 6.22 -7.34 -19.82
N LYS A 255 6.43 -6.13 -20.35
CA LYS A 255 6.96 -5.00 -19.60
C LYS A 255 6.04 -3.81 -19.76
N ASN A 256 5.82 -3.10 -18.66
CA ASN A 256 5.05 -1.88 -18.66
C ASN A 256 5.68 -0.86 -17.73
N ARG A 257 5.45 0.41 -18.03
CA ARG A 257 5.76 1.51 -17.13
C ARG A 257 4.61 2.50 -17.22
N VAL A 258 4.09 2.92 -16.07
CA VAL A 258 3.01 3.89 -15.99
C VAL A 258 3.48 5.07 -15.16
N ALA A 259 3.39 6.27 -15.75
CA ALA A 259 3.60 7.52 -15.04
C ALA A 259 2.27 8.07 -14.52
N PHE A 260 2.28 8.64 -13.31
CA PHE A 260 1.14 9.27 -12.68
C PHE A 260 1.36 10.77 -12.60
N SER A 261 0.50 11.54 -13.26
CA SER A 261 0.55 13.01 -13.30
C SER A 261 -0.77 13.63 -12.85
N ASP A 262 -0.74 14.96 -12.66
CA ASP A 262 -1.93 15.76 -12.34
C ASP A 262 -2.70 15.22 -11.12
N CYS A 263 -1.93 14.68 -10.16
CA CYS A 263 -2.47 13.99 -9.01
C CYS A 263 -3.07 14.98 -8.00
N GLN A 264 -4.31 14.71 -7.61
CA GLN A 264 -5.05 15.42 -6.58
C GLN A 264 -5.30 14.48 -5.41
N LEU A 265 -4.68 14.77 -4.26
CA LEU A 265 -4.87 14.01 -3.03
C LEU A 265 -5.80 14.78 -2.08
N THR A 266 -6.79 14.10 -1.53
CA THR A 266 -7.74 14.65 -0.56
C THR A 266 -7.38 14.24 0.86
N ARG A 267 -7.71 15.11 1.81
CA ARG A 267 -7.56 14.88 3.25
C ARG A 267 -8.93 14.81 3.93
N LYS A 268 -9.00 14.08 5.04
CA LYS A 268 -10.15 14.07 5.96
C LYS A 268 -10.24 15.36 6.76
#